data_AF-A0A6G8QAA2-F1
#
_entry.id   AF-A0A6G8QAA2-F1
#
_cell.length_a   1.000
_cell.length_b   1.000
_cell.length_c   1.000
_cell.angle_alpha   90.00
_cell.angle_beta   90.00
_cell.angle_gamma   90.00
#
_symmetry.space_group_name_H-M   'P 1'
#
loop_
_entity.id
_entity.type
_entity.pdbx_description
1 polymer ?
#
loop_
_entity_poly.entity_id
_entity_poly.type
_entity_poly.pdbx_seq_one_letter_code
_entity_poly.pdbx_strand_id
1 'polypeptide(L)'
;MTGGTEQRFKNERTASGRCGVTFSAGVEGNVIAELMGEKEGVEVTKYPAMIRIDANDKLEFVMEDIADALGEEEFTTNDFEIETSTHYGRMVRLDDRVLLFANPEDAAEYLGFEPPDDDEPQLPA
;
A
#
# COMPACT_ATOMS: atom_id res chain seq x y z
N MET A 1 43.96 6.24 5.99
CA MET A 1 42.74 6.29 5.16
C MET A 1 41.98 4.99 5.38
N THR A 2 41.19 4.90 6.44
CA THR A 2 40.40 3.69 6.76
C THR A 2 39.17 4.20 7.51
N GLY A 3 38.00 4.15 6.88
CA GLY A 3 36.76 4.73 7.43
C GLY A 3 35.62 4.92 6.43
N GLY A 4 35.81 4.55 5.16
CA GLY A 4 34.79 4.70 4.11
C GLY A 4 33.86 3.50 3.91
N THR A 5 34.20 2.32 4.44
CA THR A 5 33.46 1.09 4.15
C THR A 5 32.34 0.80 5.15
N GLU A 6 32.56 1.08 6.45
CA GLU A 6 31.59 0.76 7.51
C GLU A 6 30.30 1.60 7.43
N GLN A 7 30.39 2.87 7.02
CA GLN A 7 29.22 3.75 6.87
C GLN A 7 28.33 3.35 5.68
N ARG A 8 28.90 2.77 4.62
CA ARG A 8 28.17 2.45 3.38
C ARG A 8 27.20 1.27 3.52
N PHE A 9 27.46 0.39 4.48
CA PHE A 9 26.63 -0.79 4.77
C PHE A 9 25.88 -0.68 6.10
N LYS A 10 25.91 0.51 6.73
CA LYS A 10 25.17 0.77 7.97
C LYS A 10 23.67 0.66 7.67
N ASN A 11 23.02 -0.35 8.23
CA ASN A 11 21.59 -0.55 8.14
C ASN A 11 20.90 0.34 9.18
N GLU A 12 20.15 1.33 8.73
CA GLU A 12 19.35 2.19 9.59
C GLU A 12 17.89 1.75 9.47
N ARG A 13 17.33 1.23 10.57
CA ARG A 13 15.93 0.80 10.66
C ARG A 13 15.04 1.99 10.99
N THR A 14 15.01 2.98 10.10
CA THR A 14 14.09 4.13 10.23
C THR A 14 12.83 3.87 9.42
N ALA A 15 11.69 4.35 9.92
CA ALA A 15 10.43 4.31 9.17
C ALA A 15 10.60 5.00 7.81
N SER A 16 10.08 4.38 6.75
CA SER A 16 10.17 4.94 5.40
C SER A 16 9.14 6.04 5.15
N GLY A 17 8.04 6.06 5.90
CA GLY A 17 6.87 6.92 5.62
C GLY A 17 6.18 6.58 4.29
N ARG A 18 6.45 5.41 3.71
CA ARG A 18 5.89 4.97 2.43
C ARG A 18 5.03 3.73 2.58
N CYS A 19 4.02 3.62 1.73
CA CYS A 19 3.22 2.43 1.51
C CYS A 19 3.10 2.15 0.01
N GLY A 20 2.74 0.92 -0.33
CA GLY A 20 2.53 0.58 -1.73
C GLY A 20 2.01 -0.82 -1.96
N VAL A 21 1.48 -1.02 -3.16
CA VAL A 21 0.82 -2.23 -3.61
C VAL A 21 1.30 -2.56 -5.03
N THR A 22 1.38 -3.86 -5.34
CA THR A 22 1.76 -4.35 -6.66
C THR A 22 0.64 -5.18 -7.26
N PHE A 23 0.18 -4.77 -8.44
CA PHE A 23 -0.82 -5.45 -9.24
C PHE A 23 -0.19 -6.25 -10.38
N SER A 24 -0.91 -7.25 -10.86
CA SER A 24 -0.64 -7.84 -12.17
C SER A 24 -0.83 -6.77 -13.27
N ALA A 25 -0.03 -6.82 -14.35
CA ALA A 25 -0.20 -5.89 -15.49
C ALA A 25 -1.39 -6.26 -16.40
N GLY A 26 -2.48 -6.78 -15.82
CA GLY A 26 -3.75 -7.10 -16.49
C GLY A 26 -4.56 -5.85 -16.86
N VAL A 27 -5.82 -6.02 -17.21
CA VAL A 27 -6.71 -4.89 -17.57
C VAL A 27 -6.95 -4.04 -16.32
N GLU A 28 -7.34 -4.70 -15.24
CA GLU A 28 -7.67 -4.16 -13.94
C GLU A 28 -6.50 -3.37 -13.37
N GLY A 29 -5.32 -3.99 -13.31
CA GLY A 29 -4.10 -3.32 -12.84
C GLY A 29 -3.71 -2.10 -13.66
N ASN A 30 -3.95 -2.09 -14.99
CA ASN A 30 -3.67 -0.90 -15.82
C ASN A 30 -4.66 0.23 -15.56
N VAL A 31 -5.94 -0.07 -15.45
CA VAL A 31 -7.00 0.92 -15.17
C VAL A 31 -6.83 1.52 -13.78
N ILE A 32 -6.58 0.68 -12.76
CA ILE A 32 -6.29 1.14 -11.40
C ILE A 32 -5.05 2.04 -11.38
N ALA A 33 -4.01 1.69 -12.16
CA ALA A 33 -2.81 2.50 -12.26
C ALA A 33 -3.03 3.86 -12.93
N GLU A 34 -3.92 3.94 -13.92
CA GLU A 34 -4.32 5.22 -14.54
C GLU A 34 -5.11 6.08 -13.54
N LEU A 35 -6.13 5.52 -12.91
CA LEU A 35 -6.95 6.20 -11.89
C LEU A 35 -6.11 6.75 -10.72
N MET A 36 -5.18 5.94 -10.22
CA MET A 36 -4.33 6.33 -9.09
C MET A 36 -3.22 7.30 -9.49
N GLY A 37 -2.76 7.27 -10.75
CA GLY A 37 -1.74 8.18 -11.26
C GLY A 37 -2.18 9.65 -11.32
N GLU A 38 -3.49 9.92 -11.23
CA GLU A 38 -4.04 11.28 -11.16
C GLU A 38 -4.02 11.87 -9.74
N LYS A 39 -3.79 11.05 -8.71
CA LYS A 39 -3.79 11.49 -7.31
C LYS A 39 -2.45 12.10 -6.91
N GLU A 40 -2.48 13.20 -6.17
CA GLU A 40 -1.28 13.85 -5.66
C GLU A 40 -0.53 12.93 -4.68
N GLY A 41 0.80 12.87 -4.81
CA GLY A 41 1.65 12.05 -3.92
C GLY A 41 1.71 10.56 -4.27
N VAL A 42 1.06 10.13 -5.35
CA VAL A 42 1.12 8.75 -5.88
C VAL A 42 2.19 8.63 -6.97
N GLU A 43 2.99 7.56 -6.88
CA GLU A 43 4.00 7.17 -7.86
C GLU A 43 3.61 5.82 -8.49
N VAL A 44 3.44 5.81 -9.81
CA VAL A 44 3.09 4.60 -10.57
C VAL A 44 4.29 4.14 -11.40
N THR A 45 4.74 2.91 -11.16
CA THR A 45 5.82 2.27 -11.92
C THR A 45 5.31 1.04 -12.66
N LYS A 46 5.33 1.09 -14.00
CA LYS A 46 4.92 -0.03 -14.86
C LYS A 46 6.12 -0.92 -15.23
N TYR A 47 6.05 -2.20 -14.90
CA TYR A 47 6.95 -3.25 -15.36
C TYR A 47 6.25 -4.12 -16.42
N PRO A 48 6.98 -4.96 -17.18
CA PRO A 48 6.36 -5.75 -18.24
C PRO A 48 5.22 -6.69 -17.81
N ALA A 49 5.21 -7.15 -16.55
CA ALA A 49 4.21 -8.09 -16.04
C ALA A 49 3.53 -7.63 -14.73
N MET A 50 3.96 -6.52 -14.16
CA MET A 50 3.48 -6.02 -12.87
C MET A 50 3.43 -4.51 -12.88
N ILE A 51 2.54 -3.93 -12.09
CA ILE A 51 2.45 -2.49 -11.87
C ILE A 51 2.58 -2.23 -10.39
N ARG A 52 3.46 -1.32 -10.01
CA ARG A 52 3.67 -0.92 -8.63
C ARG A 52 3.12 0.49 -8.42
N ILE A 53 2.32 0.65 -7.37
CA ILE A 53 1.75 1.93 -6.96
C ILE A 53 2.28 2.21 -5.55
N ASP A 54 2.99 3.31 -5.39
CA ASP A 54 3.56 3.77 -4.13
C ASP A 54 2.99 5.14 -3.77
N ALA A 55 2.87 5.43 -2.48
CA ALA A 55 2.62 6.79 -1.99
C ALA A 55 3.35 7.04 -0.67
N ASN A 56 3.39 8.32 -0.29
CA ASN A 56 3.73 8.71 1.07
C ASN A 56 2.48 8.62 1.94
N ASP A 57 2.64 8.22 3.20
CA ASP A 57 1.63 8.20 4.26
C ASP A 57 0.44 7.25 4.04
N LYS A 58 -0.33 7.37 2.94
CA LYS A 58 -1.53 6.57 2.67
C LYS A 58 -1.83 6.37 1.18
N LEU A 59 -2.35 5.20 0.83
CA LEU A 59 -3.10 4.95 -0.41
C LEU A 59 -4.56 4.63 -0.10
N GLU A 60 -5.47 5.11 -0.94
CA GLU A 60 -6.91 4.84 -0.84
C GLU A 60 -7.49 4.42 -2.18
N PHE A 61 -8.08 3.25 -2.18
CA PHE A 61 -8.74 2.61 -3.32
C PHE A 61 -10.23 2.52 -2.99
N VAL A 62 -11.04 3.35 -3.64
CA VAL A 62 -12.50 3.33 -3.52
C VAL A 62 -13.03 2.38 -4.59
N MET A 63 -13.80 1.38 -4.18
CA MET A 63 -14.24 0.31 -5.07
C MET A 63 -15.20 0.81 -6.16
N GLU A 64 -16.06 1.77 -5.83
CA GLU A 64 -16.99 2.42 -6.77
C GLU A 64 -16.23 3.16 -7.89
N ASP A 65 -15.22 3.96 -7.55
CA ASP A 65 -14.38 4.67 -8.53
C ASP A 65 -13.66 3.68 -9.48
N ILE A 66 -13.25 2.52 -8.97
CA ILE A 66 -12.58 1.48 -9.77
C ILE A 66 -13.58 0.79 -10.69
N ALA A 67 -14.77 0.43 -10.19
CA ALA A 67 -15.84 -0.17 -11.00
C ALA A 67 -16.23 0.76 -12.17
N ASP A 68 -16.43 2.04 -11.89
CA ASP A 68 -16.73 3.06 -12.89
C ASP A 68 -15.61 3.19 -13.94
N ALA A 69 -14.35 3.19 -13.51
CA ALA A 69 -13.20 3.27 -14.41
C ALA A 69 -13.05 2.01 -15.29
N LEU A 70 -13.43 0.84 -14.77
CA LEU A 70 -13.45 -0.43 -15.53
C LEU A 70 -14.68 -0.52 -16.46
N GLY A 71 -15.72 0.26 -16.21
CA GLY A 71 -17.01 0.15 -16.89
C GLY A 71 -17.79 -1.10 -16.45
N GLU A 72 -17.58 -1.56 -15.21
CA GLU A 72 -18.28 -2.68 -14.61
C GLU A 72 -19.35 -2.21 -13.62
N GLU A 73 -20.38 -3.03 -13.38
CA GLU A 73 -21.46 -2.68 -12.43
C GLU A 73 -20.99 -2.76 -10.97
N GLU A 74 -20.00 -3.62 -10.68
CA GLU A 74 -19.46 -3.83 -9.34
C GLU A 74 -18.00 -4.29 -9.43
N PHE A 75 -17.15 -3.71 -8.59
CA PHE A 75 -15.81 -4.20 -8.30
C PHE A 75 -15.70 -4.28 -6.78
N THR A 76 -15.35 -5.43 -6.21
CA THR A 76 -15.35 -5.60 -4.75
C THR A 76 -13.95 -5.57 -4.15
N THR A 77 -13.87 -5.42 -2.84
CA THR A 77 -12.59 -5.56 -2.13
C THR A 77 -11.97 -6.95 -2.24
N ASN A 78 -12.74 -7.98 -2.57
CA ASN A 78 -12.21 -9.31 -2.86
C ASN A 78 -11.56 -9.36 -4.26
N ASP A 79 -12.15 -8.70 -5.25
CA ASP A 79 -11.58 -8.60 -6.60
C ASP A 79 -10.26 -7.81 -6.57
N PHE A 80 -10.20 -6.75 -5.76
CA PHE A 80 -8.97 -6.04 -5.47
C PHE A 80 -7.86 -6.95 -4.92
N GLU A 81 -8.19 -7.85 -3.98
CA GLU A 81 -7.23 -8.80 -3.39
C GLU A 81 -6.77 -9.86 -4.40
N ILE A 82 -7.62 -10.26 -5.36
CA ILE A 82 -7.26 -11.19 -6.43
C ILE A 82 -6.21 -10.58 -7.37
N GLU A 83 -6.36 -9.30 -7.70
CA GLU A 83 -5.43 -8.58 -8.59
C GLU A 83 -4.13 -8.16 -7.89
N THR A 84 -4.16 -8.08 -6.55
CA THR A 84 -3.01 -7.69 -5.74
C THR A 84 -2.06 -8.87 -5.51
N SER A 85 -0.81 -8.72 -5.93
CA SER A 85 0.24 -9.74 -5.69
C SER A 85 0.91 -9.59 -4.32
N THR A 86 1.22 -8.34 -3.93
CA THR A 86 1.90 -8.02 -2.68
C THR A 86 1.66 -6.55 -2.32
N HIS A 87 1.80 -6.23 -1.04
CA HIS A 87 1.75 -4.87 -0.53
C HIS A 87 2.75 -4.67 0.60
N TYR A 88 3.13 -3.43 0.87
CA TYR A 88 3.84 -3.02 2.08
C TYR A 88 3.16 -1.80 2.71
N GLY A 89 3.29 -1.71 4.03
CA GLY A 89 2.43 -0.86 4.86
C GLY A 89 1.31 -1.67 5.51
N ARG A 90 0.47 -1.00 6.29
CA ARG A 90 -0.67 -1.60 6.97
C ARG A 90 -1.92 -1.48 6.11
N MET A 91 -2.35 -2.60 5.53
CA MET A 91 -3.61 -2.66 4.79
C MET A 91 -4.80 -2.74 5.75
N VAL A 92 -5.82 -1.93 5.48
CA VAL A 92 -7.14 -1.96 6.12
C VAL A 92 -8.17 -2.15 5.01
N ARG A 93 -8.87 -3.28 5.07
CA ARG A 93 -9.95 -3.60 4.13
C ARG A 93 -11.29 -3.28 4.78
N LEU A 94 -12.10 -2.47 4.12
CA LEU A 94 -13.48 -2.17 4.47
C LEU A 94 -14.42 -2.78 3.43
N ASP A 95 -15.72 -2.52 3.54
CA ASP A 95 -16.70 -3.03 2.58
C ASP A 95 -16.60 -2.29 1.23
N ASP A 96 -16.41 -0.97 1.24
CA ASP A 96 -16.46 -0.07 0.08
C ASP A 96 -15.08 0.39 -0.41
N ARG A 97 -14.02 0.15 0.36
CA ARG A 97 -12.66 0.64 0.06
C ARG A 97 -11.55 -0.19 0.68
N VAL A 98 -10.36 -0.02 0.13
CA VAL A 98 -9.11 -0.54 0.68
C VAL A 98 -8.16 0.62 0.94
N LEU A 99 -7.59 0.65 2.14
CA LEU A 99 -6.61 1.64 2.59
C LEU A 99 -5.27 0.95 2.85
N LEU A 100 -4.17 1.58 2.45
CA LEU A 100 -2.84 1.19 2.90
C LEU A 100 -2.20 2.36 3.61
N PHE A 101 -1.79 2.16 4.85
CA PHE A 101 -1.09 3.15 5.66
C PHE A 101 0.41 2.86 5.69
N ALA A 102 1.24 3.89 5.62
CA ALA A 102 2.68 3.75 5.79
C ALA A 102 3.04 3.37 7.24
N ASN A 103 2.38 4.02 8.21
CA ASN A 103 2.61 3.77 9.64
C ASN A 103 1.44 2.99 10.25
N PRO A 104 1.70 1.96 11.08
CA PRO A 104 0.65 1.22 11.78
C PRO A 104 -0.19 2.06 12.74
N GLU A 105 0.38 3.10 13.34
CA GLU A 105 -0.29 4.00 14.29
C GLU A 105 -1.43 4.76 13.60
N ASP A 106 -1.21 5.24 12.37
CA ASP A 106 -2.22 5.93 11.57
C ASP A 106 -3.42 5.01 11.27
N ALA A 107 -3.14 3.72 11.02
CA ALA A 107 -4.17 2.71 10.81
C ALA A 107 -4.94 2.40 12.10
N ALA A 108 -4.24 2.38 13.25
CA ALA A 108 -4.85 2.14 14.56
C ALA A 108 -5.79 3.31 14.95
N GLU A 109 -5.32 4.55 14.77
CA GLU A 109 -6.14 5.75 14.96
C GLU A 109 -7.38 5.73 14.05
N TYR A 110 -7.20 5.39 12.76
CA TYR A 110 -8.31 5.28 11.81
C TYR A 110 -9.37 4.27 12.25
N LEU A 111 -8.97 3.14 12.83
CA LEU A 111 -9.86 2.08 13.31
C LEU A 111 -10.42 2.35 14.71
N GLY A 112 -9.98 3.40 15.40
CA GLY A 112 -10.32 3.63 16.81
C GLY A 112 -9.78 2.55 17.74
N PHE A 113 -8.63 1.96 17.38
CA PHE A 113 -7.95 0.92 18.15
C PHE A 113 -6.67 1.51 18.77
N GLU A 114 -6.39 1.20 20.04
CA GLU A 114 -5.13 1.56 20.68
C GLU A 114 -4.07 0.47 20.34
N PRO A 115 -2.94 0.83 19.70
CA PRO A 115 -1.89 -0.13 19.44
C PRO A 115 -1.28 -0.62 20.77
N PRO A 116 -0.80 -1.87 20.85
CA PRO A 116 -0.09 -2.35 22.03
C PRO A 116 1.17 -1.51 22.29
N ASP A 117 1.49 -1.25 23.55
CA ASP A 117 2.72 -0.56 23.94
C ASP A 117 3.96 -1.34 23.45
N ASP A 118 5.00 -0.64 23.01
CA ASP A 118 6.27 -1.25 22.53
C ASP A 118 6.96 -2.14 23.60
N ASP A 119 6.55 -2.03 24.86
CA ASP A 119 7.05 -2.81 26.01
C ASP A 119 6.21 -4.08 26.33
N GLU A 120 5.09 -4.32 25.64
CA GLU A 120 4.31 -5.55 25.84
C GLU A 120 4.92 -6.72 25.03
N PRO A 121 5.09 -7.90 25.66
CA PRO A 121 5.61 -9.07 24.96
C PRO A 121 4.62 -9.47 23.86
N GLN A 122 5.03 -9.28 22.60
CA GLN A 122 4.28 -9.76 21.45
C GLN A 122 4.07 -11.27 21.60
N LEU A 123 2.82 -11.69 21.80
CA LEU A 123 2.46 -13.10 21.84
C LEU A 123 2.97 -13.77 20.56
N PRO A 124 3.67 -14.92 20.66
CA PRO A 124 4.10 -15.63 19.47
C PRO A 124 2.86 -16.02 18.65
N ALA A 125 2.95 -15.80 17.33
CA ALA A 125 1.94 -16.15 16.35
C ALA A 125 1.62 -17.65 16.32
#